data_AF-A0A537LD71-F1
#
_entry.id   AF-A0A537LD71-F1
#
_cell.length_a   1.000
_cell.length_b   1.000
_cell.length_c   1.000
_cell.angle_alpha   90.00
_cell.angle_beta   90.00
_cell.angle_gamma   90.00
#
_symmetry.space_group_name_H-M   'P 1'
#
loop_
_entity.id
_entity.type
_entity.pdbx_description
1 polymer ?
#
loop_
_entity_poly.entity_id
_entity_poly.type
_entity_poly.pdbx_seq_one_letter_code
_entity_poly.pdbx_strand_id
1 'polypeptide(L)'
;MSAASEAPVSASEAAALFADLSDAPVLILAVSGGPDSTALLWLAARWRAKRKRGPRLIAVTIDHGLRQASTREALAVKRLAKKLNVAHRTLRWAGKKPNTGIQEAARAARYRLLGDAARRAGAGHILTAHTLDDQAETVLFRLARGSGLSGLRGMVPRAPLPSPERGGSIAAGDRGGVNFSQRTPTRRASLADLPLAGGGGALLLLRPFLTLPKSRLLATLRAAKVPFADDPSNRDPRFTRPRLRELMPGLAAEGLDARRLAGFARRMARADQAIEHAVEEAAAGLSRGAGPLVFSRQYADLPAEIALRLLGRAIAQVGNEGPVELAKLEALYDALAAAMAQKSPDARFRRTLAGALVTFAGEITVERAPARRSAAPTGPKRRKGAFTKAR
;
A
#
# COMPACT_ATOMS: atom_id res chain seq x y z
N MET A 1 -31.57 4.02 -1.18
CA MET A 1 -30.48 3.67 -2.13
C MET A 1 -30.96 3.97 -3.54
N SER A 2 -30.25 4.81 -4.30
CA SER A 2 -30.70 5.23 -5.65
C SER A 2 -30.51 4.11 -6.70
N ALA A 3 -31.48 3.97 -7.61
CA ALA A 3 -31.50 3.01 -8.72
C ALA A 3 -30.23 3.03 -9.61
N ALA A 4 -29.50 4.16 -9.66
CA ALA A 4 -28.23 4.27 -10.38
C ALA A 4 -27.07 3.45 -9.77
N SER A 5 -27.21 2.97 -8.54
CA SER A 5 -26.19 2.17 -7.84
C SER A 5 -26.17 0.68 -8.22
N GLU A 6 -27.14 0.21 -9.01
CA GLU A 6 -27.27 -1.21 -9.39
C GLU A 6 -27.25 -1.46 -10.90
N ALA A 7 -27.24 -0.41 -11.74
CA ALA A 7 -27.18 -0.60 -13.18
C ALA A 7 -25.85 -1.25 -13.62
N PRO A 8 -25.85 -2.17 -14.60
CA PRO A 8 -24.64 -2.66 -15.24
C PRO A 8 -23.74 -1.54 -15.74
N VAL A 9 -22.44 -1.80 -15.83
CA VAL A 9 -21.47 -0.89 -16.44
C VAL A 9 -21.71 -0.90 -17.96
N SER A 10 -22.06 0.27 -18.50
CA SER A 10 -22.31 0.45 -19.93
C SER A 10 -21.02 0.36 -20.76
N ALA A 11 -21.15 0.23 -22.08
CA ALA A 11 -20.00 0.15 -22.96
C ALA A 11 -19.20 1.46 -23.04
N SER A 12 -19.85 2.62 -22.92
CA SER A 12 -19.20 3.94 -22.89
C SER A 12 -18.43 4.14 -21.60
N GLU A 13 -19.02 3.77 -20.45
CA GLU A 13 -18.31 3.78 -19.16
C GLU A 13 -17.10 2.86 -19.19
N ALA A 14 -17.27 1.62 -19.69
CA ALA A 14 -16.15 0.70 -19.84
C ALA A 14 -15.04 1.30 -20.73
N ALA A 15 -15.39 2.02 -21.80
CA ALA A 15 -14.40 2.68 -22.64
C ALA A 15 -13.66 3.81 -21.91
N ALA A 16 -14.34 4.59 -21.07
CA ALA A 16 -13.72 5.62 -20.26
C ALA A 16 -12.74 5.04 -19.21
N LEU A 17 -13.09 3.91 -18.57
CA LEU A 17 -12.24 3.26 -17.55
C LEU A 17 -10.87 2.80 -18.09
N PHE A 18 -10.77 2.56 -19.39
CA PHE A 18 -9.55 2.06 -20.04
C PHE A 18 -9.00 3.02 -21.12
N ALA A 19 -9.55 4.24 -21.24
CA ALA A 19 -9.22 5.17 -22.31
C ALA A 19 -7.70 5.43 -22.41
N ASP A 20 -7.09 5.75 -21.26
CA ASP A 20 -5.65 6.03 -21.11
C ASP A 20 -4.73 4.84 -21.40
N LEU A 21 -5.28 3.65 -21.64
CA LEU A 21 -4.51 2.42 -21.85
C LEU A 21 -4.51 1.96 -23.31
N SER A 22 -5.08 2.76 -24.20
CA SER A 22 -5.24 2.44 -25.62
C SER A 22 -3.91 2.21 -26.34
N ASP A 23 -2.88 2.97 -25.96
CA ASP A 23 -1.56 2.95 -26.61
C ASP A 23 -0.55 2.04 -25.92
N ALA A 24 -0.94 1.39 -24.82
CA ALA A 24 -0.08 0.42 -24.16
C ALA A 24 0.16 -0.80 -25.08
N PRO A 25 1.38 -1.37 -25.13
CA PRO A 25 1.64 -2.56 -25.94
C PRO A 25 0.98 -3.81 -25.34
N VAL A 26 1.07 -3.96 -24.01
CA VAL A 26 0.57 -5.11 -23.27
C VAL A 26 0.00 -4.66 -21.92
N LEU A 27 -1.15 -5.23 -21.53
CA LEU A 27 -1.74 -5.06 -20.21
C LEU A 27 -1.80 -6.41 -19.48
N ILE A 28 -1.33 -6.43 -18.23
CA ILE A 28 -1.56 -7.55 -17.32
C ILE A 28 -2.85 -7.31 -16.55
N LEU A 29 -3.77 -8.27 -16.58
CA LEU A 29 -4.98 -8.27 -15.76
C LEU A 29 -4.80 -9.26 -14.60
N ALA A 30 -4.81 -8.79 -13.35
CA ALA A 30 -4.75 -9.66 -12.19
C ALA A 30 -6.15 -10.25 -11.90
N VAL A 31 -6.33 -11.54 -12.20
CA VAL A 31 -7.65 -12.20 -12.13
C VAL A 31 -7.62 -13.36 -11.13
N SER A 32 -8.30 -13.19 -9.98
CA SER A 32 -8.38 -14.22 -8.94
C SER A 32 -9.51 -15.22 -9.17
N GLY A 33 -10.50 -14.88 -9.99
CA GLY A 33 -11.72 -15.68 -10.20
C GLY A 33 -12.92 -15.20 -9.38
N GLY A 34 -12.70 -14.30 -8.42
CA GLY A 34 -13.79 -13.59 -7.75
C GLY A 34 -14.54 -12.62 -8.68
N PRO A 35 -15.70 -12.10 -8.26
CA PRO A 35 -16.58 -11.27 -9.11
C PRO A 35 -15.85 -10.06 -9.68
N ASP A 36 -15.19 -9.26 -8.84
CA ASP A 36 -14.60 -7.99 -9.27
C ASP A 36 -13.52 -8.20 -10.34
N SER A 37 -12.66 -9.19 -10.13
CA SER A 37 -11.58 -9.55 -11.06
C SER A 37 -12.09 -10.19 -12.36
N THR A 38 -13.22 -10.89 -12.28
CA THR A 38 -13.91 -11.47 -13.44
C THR A 38 -14.56 -10.37 -14.28
N ALA A 39 -15.16 -9.36 -13.63
CA ALA A 39 -15.67 -8.17 -14.30
C ALA A 39 -14.53 -7.39 -14.99
N LEU A 40 -13.35 -7.29 -14.36
CA LEU A 40 -12.18 -6.67 -14.98
C LEU A 40 -11.79 -7.38 -16.28
N LEU A 41 -11.69 -8.72 -16.24
CA LEU A 41 -11.39 -9.52 -17.43
C LEU A 41 -12.44 -9.30 -18.53
N TRP A 42 -13.72 -9.38 -18.18
CA TRP A 42 -14.82 -9.28 -19.15
C TRP A 42 -14.92 -7.88 -19.77
N LEU A 43 -14.87 -6.82 -18.95
CA LEU A 43 -14.94 -5.44 -19.42
C LEU A 43 -13.73 -5.06 -20.28
N ALA A 44 -12.52 -5.44 -19.85
CA ALA A 44 -11.30 -5.16 -20.62
C ALA A 44 -11.30 -5.90 -21.97
N ALA A 45 -11.72 -7.16 -22.00
CA ALA A 45 -11.81 -7.94 -23.24
C ALA A 45 -12.77 -7.30 -24.25
N ARG A 46 -13.97 -6.90 -23.79
CA ARG A 46 -14.96 -6.24 -24.65
C ARG A 46 -14.51 -4.87 -25.13
N TRP A 47 -13.88 -4.09 -24.26
CA TRP A 47 -13.27 -2.82 -24.64
C TRP A 47 -12.22 -3.01 -25.73
N ARG A 48 -11.32 -4.00 -25.58
CA ARG A 48 -10.28 -4.28 -26.56
C ARG A 48 -10.83 -4.80 -27.88
N ALA A 49 -11.86 -5.66 -27.85
CA ALA A 49 -12.48 -6.25 -29.05
C ALA A 49 -13.11 -5.20 -29.97
N LYS A 50 -13.55 -4.06 -29.45
CA LYS A 50 -14.10 -2.95 -30.23
C LYS A 50 -13.06 -2.09 -30.95
N ARG A 51 -11.76 -2.40 -30.81
CA ARG A 51 -10.68 -1.56 -31.32
C ARG A 51 -9.86 -2.33 -32.35
N LYS A 52 -9.52 -1.67 -33.48
CA LYS A 52 -8.61 -2.24 -34.48
C LYS A 52 -7.19 -2.37 -33.93
N ARG A 53 -6.69 -1.30 -33.31
CA ARG A 53 -5.40 -1.26 -32.60
C ARG A 53 -5.61 -1.15 -31.10
N GLY A 54 -4.66 -1.64 -30.32
CA GLY A 54 -4.70 -1.58 -28.86
C GLY A 54 -3.91 -2.70 -28.20
N PRO A 55 -3.79 -2.67 -26.86
CA PRO A 55 -2.91 -3.57 -26.12
C PRO A 55 -3.26 -5.04 -26.32
N ARG A 56 -2.24 -5.89 -26.28
CA ARG A 56 -2.45 -7.31 -26.00
C ARG A 56 -2.85 -7.47 -24.53
N LEU A 57 -3.96 -8.16 -24.28
CA LEU A 57 -4.40 -8.47 -22.92
C LEU A 57 -3.84 -9.83 -22.47
N ILE A 58 -3.30 -9.87 -21.26
CA ILE A 58 -2.86 -11.10 -20.61
C ILE A 58 -3.48 -11.18 -19.22
N ALA A 59 -4.39 -12.14 -19.01
CA ALA A 59 -4.93 -12.46 -17.71
C ALA A 59 -3.95 -13.33 -16.91
N VAL A 60 -3.65 -12.94 -15.68
CA VAL A 60 -2.76 -13.66 -14.78
C VAL A 60 -3.50 -14.03 -13.50
N THR A 61 -3.55 -15.33 -13.20
CA THR A 61 -4.11 -15.87 -11.96
C THR A 61 -2.98 -16.38 -11.08
N ILE A 62 -2.97 -15.97 -9.81
CA ILE A 62 -2.00 -16.46 -8.83
C ILE A 62 -2.66 -17.54 -7.97
N ASP A 63 -2.24 -18.79 -8.17
CA ASP A 63 -2.60 -19.91 -7.31
C ASP A 63 -1.68 -19.93 -6.07
N HIS A 64 -2.22 -19.58 -4.92
CA HIS A 64 -1.50 -19.62 -3.64
C HIS A 64 -1.32 -21.05 -3.11
N GLY A 65 -2.02 -22.03 -3.69
CA GLY A 65 -2.03 -23.42 -3.26
C GLY A 65 -2.43 -23.58 -1.79
N LEU A 66 -3.25 -22.66 -1.26
CA LEU A 66 -3.72 -22.67 0.12
C LEU A 66 -4.97 -23.53 0.30
N ARG A 67 -5.72 -23.77 -0.77
CA ARG A 67 -6.94 -24.59 -0.78
C ARG A 67 -7.08 -25.31 -2.12
N GLN A 68 -7.70 -26.48 -2.10
CA GLN A 68 -7.97 -27.27 -3.32
C GLN A 68 -8.92 -26.54 -4.29
N ALA A 69 -9.77 -25.64 -3.78
CA ALA A 69 -10.65 -24.80 -4.59
C ALA A 69 -9.89 -23.82 -5.50
N SER A 70 -8.70 -23.35 -5.12
CA SER A 70 -7.95 -22.34 -5.88
C SER A 70 -7.55 -22.83 -7.27
N THR A 71 -7.24 -24.13 -7.42
CA THR A 71 -6.94 -24.72 -8.73
C THR A 71 -8.18 -24.75 -9.63
N ARG A 72 -9.36 -25.09 -9.09
CA ARG A 72 -10.63 -25.08 -9.84
C ARG A 72 -10.99 -23.67 -10.32
N GLU A 73 -10.78 -22.66 -9.46
CA GLU A 73 -11.01 -21.25 -9.81
C GLU A 73 -10.06 -20.78 -10.92
N ALA A 74 -8.77 -21.11 -10.84
CA ALA A 74 -7.80 -20.77 -11.88
C ALA A 74 -8.15 -21.41 -13.23
N LEU A 75 -8.67 -22.65 -13.22
CA LEU A 75 -9.18 -23.30 -14.42
C LEU A 75 -10.43 -22.62 -14.98
N ALA A 76 -11.35 -22.18 -14.12
CA ALA A 76 -12.53 -21.43 -14.55
C ALA A 76 -12.15 -20.10 -15.22
N VAL A 77 -11.20 -19.36 -14.63
CA VAL A 77 -10.65 -18.13 -15.23
C VAL A 77 -9.99 -18.41 -16.57
N LYS A 78 -9.19 -19.49 -16.68
CA LYS A 78 -8.56 -19.90 -17.94
C LYS A 78 -9.58 -20.13 -19.05
N ARG A 79 -10.68 -20.84 -18.73
CA ARG A 79 -11.77 -21.10 -19.69
C ARG A 79 -12.45 -19.81 -20.12
N LEU A 80 -12.75 -18.91 -19.18
CA LEU A 80 -13.36 -17.63 -19.48
C LEU A 80 -12.46 -16.76 -20.36
N ALA A 81 -11.17 -16.65 -20.03
CA ALA A 81 -10.20 -15.90 -20.81
C ALA A 81 -10.09 -16.43 -22.25
N LYS A 82 -10.07 -17.77 -22.42
CA LYS A 82 -10.10 -18.41 -23.75
C LYS A 82 -11.35 -18.01 -24.55
N LYS A 83 -12.54 -18.06 -23.94
CA LYS A 83 -13.81 -17.63 -24.59
C LYS A 83 -13.79 -16.15 -25.01
N LEU A 84 -13.06 -15.32 -24.28
CA LEU A 84 -12.92 -13.89 -24.54
C LEU A 84 -11.74 -13.54 -25.46
N ASN A 85 -11.04 -14.54 -26.02
CA ASN A 85 -9.83 -14.35 -26.81
C ASN A 85 -8.71 -13.58 -26.07
N VAL A 86 -8.58 -13.81 -24.77
CA VAL A 86 -7.54 -13.22 -23.91
C VAL A 86 -6.54 -14.30 -23.51
N ALA A 87 -5.23 -14.03 -23.68
CA ALA A 87 -4.19 -14.94 -23.23
C ALA A 87 -4.24 -15.10 -21.70
N HIS A 88 -4.08 -16.32 -21.18
CA HIS A 88 -4.12 -16.59 -19.75
C HIS A 88 -2.88 -17.31 -19.24
N ARG A 89 -2.43 -16.95 -18.04
CA ARG A 89 -1.32 -17.59 -17.33
C ARG A 89 -1.72 -17.84 -15.88
N THR A 90 -1.57 -19.08 -15.43
CA THR A 90 -1.62 -19.43 -13.99
C THR A 90 -0.20 -19.47 -13.46
N LEU A 91 0.08 -18.72 -12.40
CA LEU A 91 1.36 -18.76 -11.68
C LEU A 91 1.13 -19.25 -10.26
N ARG A 92 2.04 -20.07 -9.75
CA ARG A 92 1.94 -20.65 -8.41
C ARG A 92 2.90 -19.97 -7.44
N TRP A 93 2.45 -19.69 -6.22
CA TRP A 93 3.36 -19.33 -5.14
C TRP A 93 4.09 -20.59 -4.63
N ALA A 94 5.36 -20.71 -4.99
CA ALA A 94 6.25 -21.77 -4.53
C ALA A 94 6.99 -21.37 -3.23
N GLY A 95 7.38 -22.38 -2.43
CA GLY A 95 8.18 -22.23 -1.22
C GLY A 95 7.41 -22.46 0.09
N LYS A 96 8.16 -22.50 1.20
CA LYS A 96 7.61 -22.65 2.56
C LYS A 96 6.79 -21.41 2.92
N LYS A 97 5.54 -21.63 3.32
CA LYS A 97 4.64 -20.56 3.75
C LYS A 97 4.91 -20.25 5.22
N PRO A 98 4.92 -18.96 5.63
CA PRO A 98 5.13 -18.62 7.02
C PRO A 98 3.93 -19.05 7.86
N ASN A 99 4.20 -19.44 9.12
CA ASN A 99 3.17 -19.86 10.07
C ASN A 99 2.32 -18.67 10.55
N THR A 100 2.88 -17.46 10.54
CA THR A 100 2.21 -16.20 10.90
C THR A 100 2.28 -15.22 9.73
N GLY A 101 1.36 -14.25 9.67
CA GLY A 101 1.38 -13.23 8.61
C GLY A 101 1.13 -13.77 7.20
N ILE A 102 0.51 -14.96 7.07
CA ILE A 102 0.34 -15.65 5.78
C ILE A 102 -0.38 -14.80 4.72
N GLN A 103 -1.31 -13.93 5.12
CA GLN A 103 -2.01 -13.03 4.20
C GLN A 103 -1.09 -11.94 3.63
N GLU A 104 -0.20 -11.38 4.45
CA GLU A 104 0.80 -10.39 4.03
C GLU A 104 1.81 -11.03 3.09
N ALA A 105 2.32 -12.22 3.45
CA ALA A 105 3.23 -12.99 2.62
C ALA A 105 2.60 -13.39 1.28
N ALA A 106 1.33 -13.83 1.27
CA ALA A 106 0.59 -14.13 0.05
C ALA A 106 0.39 -12.88 -0.82
N ARG A 107 0.17 -11.71 -0.21
CA ARG A 107 0.07 -10.42 -0.91
C ARG A 107 1.41 -10.02 -1.53
N ALA A 108 2.51 -10.14 -0.80
CA ALA A 108 3.86 -9.87 -1.31
C ALA A 108 4.23 -10.81 -2.47
N ALA A 109 3.98 -12.11 -2.30
CA ALA A 109 4.19 -13.11 -3.34
C ALA A 109 3.36 -12.82 -4.60
N ARG A 110 2.09 -12.42 -4.43
CA ARG A 110 1.22 -12.00 -5.54
C ARG A 110 1.83 -10.86 -6.35
N TYR A 111 2.26 -9.78 -5.70
CA TYR A 111 2.83 -8.64 -6.43
C TYR A 111 4.15 -8.97 -7.10
N ARG A 112 5.01 -9.78 -6.46
CA ARG A 112 6.24 -10.28 -7.07
C ARG A 112 5.95 -11.07 -8.36
N LEU A 113 5.07 -12.07 -8.28
CA LEU A 113 4.72 -12.92 -9.42
C LEU A 113 4.04 -12.14 -10.56
N LEU A 114 3.16 -11.19 -10.23
CA LEU A 114 2.57 -10.28 -11.23
C LEU A 114 3.64 -9.41 -11.89
N GLY A 115 4.60 -8.90 -11.10
CA GLY A 115 5.71 -8.11 -11.61
C GLY A 115 6.59 -8.89 -12.57
N ASP A 116 6.93 -10.13 -12.22
CA ASP A 116 7.72 -11.01 -13.10
C ASP A 116 6.96 -11.36 -14.39
N ALA A 117 5.64 -11.57 -14.29
CA ALA A 117 4.78 -11.79 -15.45
C ALA A 117 4.74 -10.59 -16.38
N ALA A 118 4.63 -9.38 -15.82
CA ALA A 118 4.62 -8.13 -16.57
C ALA A 118 5.93 -7.91 -17.31
N ARG A 119 7.07 -8.04 -16.62
CA ARG A 119 8.41 -7.93 -17.21
C ARG A 119 8.62 -8.89 -18.37
N ARG A 120 8.32 -10.18 -18.17
CA ARG A 120 8.43 -11.21 -19.22
C ARG A 120 7.52 -10.97 -20.42
N ALA A 121 6.44 -10.21 -20.25
CA ALA A 121 5.49 -9.90 -21.31
C ALA A 121 5.76 -8.55 -21.98
N GLY A 122 6.74 -7.76 -21.52
CA GLY A 122 6.96 -6.39 -21.98
C GLY A 122 5.84 -5.42 -21.56
N ALA A 123 5.13 -5.70 -20.47
CA ALA A 123 4.04 -4.87 -19.97
C ALA A 123 4.54 -3.84 -18.95
N GLY A 124 4.16 -2.57 -19.11
CA GLY A 124 4.36 -1.52 -18.11
C GLY A 124 3.26 -1.46 -17.04
N HIS A 125 2.10 -2.05 -17.31
CA HIS A 125 0.88 -1.87 -16.51
C HIS A 125 0.28 -3.19 -16.05
N ILE A 126 -0.10 -3.22 -14.76
CA ILE A 126 -0.83 -4.31 -14.11
C ILE A 126 -2.14 -3.74 -13.56
N LEU A 127 -3.28 -4.27 -14.00
CA LEU A 127 -4.60 -3.85 -13.58
C LEU A 127 -5.14 -4.77 -12.47
N THR A 128 -5.76 -4.17 -11.46
CA THR A 128 -6.47 -4.86 -10.38
C THR A 128 -7.89 -4.32 -10.23
N ALA A 129 -8.81 -5.17 -9.77
CA ALA A 129 -10.23 -4.85 -9.70
C ALA A 129 -10.67 -4.25 -8.35
N HIS A 130 -9.82 -3.43 -7.72
CA HIS A 130 -10.20 -2.75 -6.47
C HIS A 130 -11.35 -1.76 -6.74
N THR A 131 -12.39 -1.81 -5.93
CA THR A 131 -13.63 -1.05 -6.10
C THR A 131 -13.73 0.14 -5.14
N LEU A 132 -14.84 0.89 -5.25
CA LEU A 132 -15.24 1.90 -4.27
C LEU A 132 -15.41 1.31 -2.86
N ASP A 133 -15.95 0.11 -2.75
CA ASP A 133 -16.15 -0.58 -1.48
C ASP A 133 -14.79 -0.93 -0.84
N ASP A 134 -13.81 -1.39 -1.63
CA ASP A 134 -12.45 -1.64 -1.13
C ASP A 134 -11.79 -0.35 -0.60
N GLN A 135 -12.12 0.82 -1.16
CA GLN A 135 -11.67 2.11 -0.63
C GLN A 135 -12.24 2.39 0.75
N ALA A 136 -13.56 2.26 0.89
CA ALA A 136 -14.25 2.47 2.15
C ALA A 136 -13.68 1.58 3.25
N GLU A 137 -13.56 0.28 2.96
CA GLU A 137 -12.94 -0.68 3.88
C GLU A 137 -11.49 -0.30 4.23
N THR A 138 -10.73 0.25 3.26
CA THR A 138 -9.33 0.64 3.50
C THR A 138 -9.22 1.86 4.39
N VAL A 139 -10.08 2.85 4.21
CA VAL A 139 -10.15 4.03 5.07
C VAL A 139 -10.48 3.62 6.50
N LEU A 140 -11.56 2.85 6.70
CA LEU A 140 -11.97 2.39 8.02
C LEU A 140 -10.91 1.50 8.68
N PHE A 141 -10.32 0.59 7.92
CA PHE A 141 -9.24 -0.26 8.41
C PHE A 141 -8.05 0.56 8.92
N ARG A 142 -7.63 1.58 8.16
CA ARG A 142 -6.48 2.42 8.53
C ARG A 142 -6.79 3.37 9.68
N LEU A 143 -8.02 3.89 9.72
CA LEU A 143 -8.50 4.69 10.84
C LEU A 143 -8.48 3.89 12.14
N ALA A 144 -9.01 2.66 12.13
CA ALA A 144 -8.99 1.74 13.27
C ALA A 144 -7.56 1.33 13.70
N ARG A 145 -6.55 1.57 12.87
CA ARG A 145 -5.13 1.33 13.16
C ARG A 145 -4.36 2.58 13.58
N GLY A 146 -5.05 3.70 13.84
CA GLY A 146 -4.42 4.94 14.27
C GLY A 146 -3.55 5.58 13.19
N SER A 147 -3.91 5.40 11.92
CA SER A 147 -3.17 6.02 10.82
C SER A 147 -3.38 7.54 10.80
N GLY A 148 -2.30 8.31 10.63
CA GLY A 148 -2.36 9.74 10.34
C GLY A 148 -2.81 10.06 8.92
N LEU A 149 -2.73 11.34 8.55
CA LEU A 149 -3.21 11.89 7.27
C LEU A 149 -2.75 11.07 6.04
N SER A 150 -1.45 10.75 5.95
CA SER A 150 -0.89 10.00 4.82
C SER A 150 -1.42 8.57 4.71
N GLY A 151 -1.83 7.94 5.82
CA GLY A 151 -2.49 6.65 5.79
C GLY A 151 -3.95 6.77 5.35
N LEU A 152 -4.66 7.83 5.76
CA LEU A 152 -6.08 8.02 5.46
C LEU A 152 -6.39 8.43 4.01
N ARG A 153 -5.39 8.68 3.17
CA ARG A 153 -5.55 8.95 1.73
C ARG A 153 -6.15 7.79 0.91
N GLY A 154 -6.40 6.63 1.54
CA GLY A 154 -6.94 5.44 0.89
C GLY A 154 -5.96 4.84 -0.12
N MET A 155 -6.49 4.15 -1.13
CA MET A 155 -5.69 3.75 -2.30
C MET A 155 -5.76 4.82 -3.39
N VAL A 156 -4.73 4.89 -4.23
CA VAL A 156 -4.70 5.79 -5.40
C VAL A 156 -5.01 5.02 -6.69
N PRO A 157 -5.60 5.64 -7.73
CA PRO A 157 -5.93 4.96 -8.98
C PRO A 157 -4.73 4.33 -9.68
N ARG A 158 -3.56 4.95 -9.55
CA ARG A 158 -2.28 4.49 -10.09
C ARG A 158 -1.19 4.58 -9.03
N ALA A 159 -0.38 3.54 -8.91
CA ALA A 159 0.72 3.48 -7.96
C ALA A 159 1.87 2.64 -8.54
N PRO A 160 3.12 2.83 -8.12
CA PRO A 160 4.17 1.87 -8.37
C PRO A 160 3.77 0.47 -7.85
N LEU A 161 4.17 -0.57 -8.56
CA LEU A 161 3.99 -1.95 -8.09
C LEU A 161 4.75 -2.11 -6.77
N PRO A 162 4.12 -2.62 -5.69
CA PRO A 162 4.81 -2.86 -4.44
C PRO A 162 5.98 -3.82 -4.64
N SER A 163 7.19 -3.39 -4.28
CA SER A 163 8.40 -4.21 -4.34
C SER A 163 8.94 -4.49 -2.93
N PRO A 164 9.25 -5.75 -2.58
CA PRO A 164 9.81 -6.09 -1.27
C PRO A 164 11.18 -5.44 -1.01
N GLU A 165 11.95 -5.12 -2.06
CA GLU A 165 13.33 -4.62 -1.92
C GLU A 165 13.46 -3.09 -1.79
N ARG A 166 12.45 -2.30 -2.20
CA ARG A 166 12.49 -0.83 -2.11
C ARG A 166 11.78 -0.29 -0.88
N GLY A 167 11.94 -0.88 0.30
CA GLY A 167 11.32 -0.37 1.55
C GLY A 167 9.81 -0.05 1.46
N GLY A 168 9.14 -0.58 0.44
CA GLY A 168 7.77 -0.26 0.09
C GLY A 168 6.94 -1.12 0.99
N SER A 169 6.66 -0.61 2.19
CA SER A 169 5.93 -1.31 3.25
C SER A 169 4.90 -2.31 2.71
N ILE A 170 5.31 -3.59 2.73
CA ILE A 170 4.42 -4.73 3.00
C ILE A 170 4.85 -5.34 4.35
N ALA A 171 5.63 -4.61 5.16
CA ALA A 171 6.26 -5.12 6.36
C ALA A 171 5.46 -4.71 7.60
N ALA A 172 4.96 -5.74 8.30
CA ALA A 172 4.42 -5.75 9.64
C ALA A 172 3.07 -5.05 9.83
N GLY A 173 1.98 -5.83 9.72
CA GLY A 173 0.71 -5.61 10.41
C GLY A 173 0.41 -4.17 10.78
N ASP A 174 0.18 -3.33 9.76
CA ASP A 174 0.00 -1.87 9.77
C ASP A 174 -0.32 -1.31 11.17
N ARG A 175 0.75 -1.09 11.94
CA ARG A 175 0.78 -0.30 13.18
C ARG A 175 1.22 1.09 12.75
N GLY A 176 0.29 1.90 12.22
CA GLY A 176 0.48 3.32 11.93
C GLY A 176 1.81 3.76 11.29
N GLY A 177 2.46 2.92 10.48
CA GLY A 177 3.79 3.21 9.95
C GLY A 177 3.69 4.20 8.79
N VAL A 178 4.26 5.39 8.94
CA VAL A 178 4.31 6.38 7.85
C VAL A 178 5.57 6.15 7.04
N ASN A 179 5.41 5.96 5.73
CA ASN A 179 6.55 5.73 4.85
C ASN A 179 7.13 7.06 4.35
N PHE A 180 8.02 7.66 5.14
CA PHE A 180 8.74 8.88 4.79
C PHE A 180 9.82 8.69 3.70
N SER A 181 10.14 7.44 3.31
CA SER A 181 11.17 7.17 2.29
C SER A 181 10.68 7.39 0.85
N GLN A 182 9.36 7.50 0.62
CA GLN A 182 8.85 7.78 -0.71
C GLN A 182 9.03 9.26 -1.03
N ARG A 183 10.10 9.58 -1.75
CA ARG A 183 10.14 10.80 -2.56
C ARG A 183 8.92 10.78 -3.49
N THR A 184 7.95 11.66 -3.25
CA THR A 184 6.97 12.01 -4.29
C THR A 184 7.79 12.59 -5.45
N PRO A 185 7.72 12.03 -6.67
CA PRO A 185 8.59 12.49 -7.75
C PRO A 185 8.41 13.99 -7.99
N THR A 186 9.47 14.75 -7.73
CA THR A 186 9.55 16.19 -7.89
C THR A 186 9.87 16.52 -9.34
N ARG A 187 8.81 16.68 -10.15
CA ARG A 187 8.72 17.56 -11.35
C ARG A 187 7.33 17.37 -11.96
N ARG A 188 6.42 18.34 -11.75
CA ARG A 188 5.07 18.47 -12.39
C ARG A 188 4.14 17.25 -12.42
N ALA A 189 4.55 16.09 -11.92
CA ALA A 189 3.79 14.86 -12.00
C ALA A 189 3.33 14.45 -10.61
N SER A 190 2.04 14.64 -10.34
CA SER A 190 1.32 13.87 -9.33
C SER A 190 1.67 12.37 -9.47
N LEU A 191 1.53 11.58 -8.41
CA LEU A 191 1.44 10.12 -8.59
C LEU A 191 0.33 9.77 -9.61
N ALA A 192 -0.68 10.63 -9.78
CA ALA A 192 -1.70 10.60 -10.82
C ALA A 192 -1.21 10.96 -12.25
N ASP A 193 0.04 11.36 -12.43
CA ASP A 193 0.64 11.80 -13.71
C ASP A 193 1.86 10.96 -14.11
N LEU A 194 2.11 9.82 -13.43
CA LEU A 194 3.16 8.90 -13.84
C LEU A 194 2.96 8.52 -15.33
N PRO A 195 3.99 8.70 -16.18
CA PRO A 195 3.85 8.54 -17.62
C PRO A 195 3.47 7.11 -17.98
N LEU A 196 2.55 6.98 -18.93
CA LEU A 196 2.03 5.72 -19.48
C LEU A 196 3.05 4.96 -20.35
N ALA A 197 4.22 5.55 -20.60
CA ALA A 197 5.23 5.00 -21.50
C ALA A 197 6.06 3.90 -20.82
N GLY A 198 5.68 2.65 -21.09
CA GLY A 198 6.47 1.47 -20.75
C GLY A 198 7.65 1.28 -21.71
N GLY A 199 8.83 1.73 -21.31
CA GLY A 199 10.12 1.34 -21.89
C GLY A 199 11.15 1.24 -20.77
N GLY A 200 11.47 0.03 -20.32
CA GLY A 200 12.47 -0.24 -19.26
C GLY A 200 12.16 0.28 -17.83
N GLY A 201 11.04 1.00 -17.64
CA GLY A 201 10.68 1.71 -16.41
C GLY A 201 9.96 0.89 -15.33
N ALA A 202 9.75 1.53 -14.18
CA ALA A 202 9.03 0.96 -13.03
C ALA A 202 7.61 0.50 -13.40
N LEU A 203 7.23 -0.71 -12.96
CA LEU A 203 5.89 -1.25 -13.21
C LEU A 203 4.82 -0.47 -12.46
N LEU A 204 3.70 -0.17 -13.12
CA LEU A 204 2.57 0.54 -12.54
C LEU A 204 1.41 -0.42 -12.24
N LEU A 205 0.85 -0.28 -11.04
CA LEU A 205 -0.37 -0.92 -10.59
C LEU A 205 -1.55 0.06 -10.78
N LEU A 206 -2.51 -0.34 -11.60
CA LEU A 206 -3.70 0.43 -11.94
C LEU A 206 -4.96 -0.18 -11.30
N ARG A 207 -5.89 0.69 -10.90
CA ARG A 207 -7.16 0.35 -10.27
C ARG A 207 -8.30 1.07 -11.00
N PRO A 208 -8.69 0.61 -12.20
CA PRO A 208 -9.72 1.30 -12.99
C PRO A 208 -11.07 1.40 -12.27
N PHE A 209 -11.41 0.43 -11.42
CA PHE A 209 -12.71 0.37 -10.75
C PHE A 209 -12.79 1.10 -9.41
N LEU A 210 -11.76 1.87 -9.06
CA LEU A 210 -11.63 2.44 -7.71
C LEU A 210 -12.76 3.41 -7.32
N THR A 211 -13.46 3.96 -8.31
CA THR A 211 -14.62 4.84 -8.14
C THR A 211 -15.95 4.14 -8.42
N LEU A 212 -15.93 2.88 -8.86
CA LEU A 212 -17.12 2.09 -9.18
C LEU A 212 -17.56 1.23 -7.99
N PRO A 213 -18.85 1.25 -7.64
CA PRO A 213 -19.41 0.32 -6.67
C PRO A 213 -19.31 -1.13 -7.15
N LYS A 214 -19.04 -2.04 -6.22
CA LYS A 214 -19.02 -3.49 -6.47
C LYS A 214 -20.35 -4.03 -6.99
N SER A 215 -21.47 -3.48 -6.52
CA SER A 215 -22.82 -3.82 -6.97
C SER A 215 -22.98 -3.73 -8.48
N ARG A 216 -22.39 -2.70 -9.12
CA ARG A 216 -22.45 -2.51 -10.58
C ARG A 216 -21.63 -3.55 -11.33
N LEU A 217 -20.48 -3.99 -10.78
CA LEU A 217 -19.70 -5.08 -11.37
C LEU A 217 -20.48 -6.40 -11.33
N LEU A 218 -21.15 -6.68 -10.20
CA LEU A 218 -22.03 -7.84 -10.07
C LEU A 218 -23.21 -7.78 -11.04
N ALA A 219 -23.89 -6.64 -11.16
CA ALA A 219 -24.97 -6.44 -12.11
C ALA A 219 -24.51 -6.65 -13.56
N THR A 220 -23.29 -6.19 -13.90
CA THR A 220 -22.67 -6.41 -15.21
C THR A 220 -22.47 -7.89 -15.52
N LEU A 221 -21.91 -8.65 -14.57
CA LEU A 221 -21.68 -10.07 -14.75
C LEU A 221 -23.00 -10.86 -14.85
N ARG A 222 -24.00 -10.50 -14.04
CA ARG A 222 -25.34 -11.10 -14.09
C ARG A 222 -26.02 -10.85 -15.44
N ALA A 223 -26.04 -9.60 -15.91
CA ALA A 223 -26.60 -9.23 -17.21
C ALA A 223 -25.90 -9.96 -18.36
N ALA A 224 -24.58 -10.16 -18.25
CA ALA A 224 -23.78 -10.89 -19.22
C ALA A 224 -23.81 -12.42 -19.04
N LYS A 225 -24.49 -12.94 -18.01
CA LYS A 225 -24.52 -14.36 -17.62
C LYS A 225 -23.12 -14.98 -17.47
N VAL A 226 -22.18 -14.19 -16.93
CA VAL A 226 -20.79 -14.63 -16.72
C VAL A 226 -20.64 -15.17 -15.29
N PRO A 227 -20.29 -16.46 -15.12
CA PRO A 227 -20.08 -17.03 -13.80
C PRO A 227 -18.78 -16.51 -13.17
N PHE A 228 -18.77 -16.45 -11.84
CA PHE A 228 -17.60 -16.11 -11.03
C PHE A 228 -17.60 -16.99 -9.77
N ALA A 229 -16.43 -17.13 -9.15
CA ALA A 229 -16.29 -17.87 -7.91
C ALA A 229 -16.71 -17.01 -6.70
N ASP A 230 -17.34 -17.65 -5.70
CA ASP A 230 -17.52 -17.08 -4.37
C ASP A 230 -16.56 -17.77 -3.40
N ASP A 231 -15.67 -16.99 -2.79
CA ASP A 231 -14.69 -17.51 -1.83
C ASP A 231 -15.27 -17.42 -0.41
N PRO A 232 -15.46 -18.56 0.30
CA PRO A 232 -15.99 -18.55 1.66
C PRO A 232 -15.19 -17.70 2.65
N SER A 233 -13.88 -17.52 2.42
CA SER A 233 -13.05 -16.66 3.28
C SER A 233 -13.45 -15.18 3.24
N ASN A 234 -14.21 -14.77 2.22
CA ASN A 234 -14.79 -13.41 2.15
C ASN A 234 -15.79 -13.13 3.27
N ARG A 235 -16.28 -14.16 3.96
CA ARG A 235 -17.25 -14.09 5.06
C ARG A 235 -16.68 -14.57 6.40
N ASP A 236 -15.39 -14.88 6.47
CA ASP A 236 -14.76 -15.42 7.68
C ASP A 236 -14.51 -14.32 8.71
N PRO A 237 -15.17 -14.34 9.89
CA PRO A 237 -15.10 -13.27 10.88
C PRO A 237 -13.73 -13.15 11.56
N ARG A 238 -12.85 -14.15 11.42
CA ARG A 238 -11.47 -14.09 11.93
C ARG A 238 -10.65 -12.98 11.26
N PHE A 239 -11.07 -12.54 10.07
CA PHE A 239 -10.41 -11.46 9.34
C PHE A 239 -11.11 -10.12 9.54
N THR A 240 -10.34 -9.04 9.62
CA THR A 240 -10.90 -7.69 9.85
C THR A 240 -11.76 -7.19 8.69
N ARG A 241 -11.41 -7.53 7.44
CA ARG A 241 -12.13 -7.03 6.25
C ARG A 241 -13.57 -7.55 6.16
N PRO A 242 -13.86 -8.86 6.34
CA PRO A 242 -15.23 -9.36 6.47
C PRO A 242 -16.02 -8.66 7.59
N ARG A 243 -15.44 -8.48 8.78
CA ARG A 243 -16.10 -7.75 9.87
C ARG A 243 -16.43 -6.30 9.52
N LEU A 244 -15.52 -5.58 8.85
CA LEU A 244 -15.80 -4.21 8.38
C LEU A 244 -16.94 -4.18 7.36
N ARG A 245 -17.02 -5.15 6.45
CA ARG A 245 -18.13 -5.26 5.48
C ARG A 245 -19.47 -5.46 6.16
N GLU A 246 -19.50 -6.25 7.23
CA GLU A 246 -20.70 -6.48 8.02
C GLU A 246 -21.21 -5.22 8.72
N LEU A 247 -20.31 -4.32 9.13
CA LEU A 247 -20.65 -3.02 9.73
C LEU A 247 -21.10 -1.97 8.71
N MET A 248 -20.73 -2.10 7.43
CA MET A 248 -20.98 -1.06 6.41
C MET A 248 -22.43 -0.64 6.26
N PRO A 249 -23.45 -1.53 6.29
CA PRO A 249 -24.85 -1.11 6.20
C PRO A 249 -25.28 -0.18 7.34
N GLY A 250 -24.88 -0.49 8.59
CA GLY A 250 -25.16 0.35 9.75
C GLY A 250 -24.44 1.70 9.66
N LEU A 251 -23.15 1.69 9.30
CA LEU A 251 -22.39 2.92 9.05
C LEU A 251 -23.00 3.77 7.94
N ALA A 252 -23.50 3.16 6.87
CA ALA A 252 -24.16 3.87 5.79
C ALA A 252 -25.46 4.55 6.22
N ALA A 253 -26.22 3.96 7.17
CA ALA A 253 -27.40 4.59 7.75
C ALA A 253 -27.06 5.87 8.52
N GLU A 254 -25.91 5.89 9.20
CA GLU A 254 -25.34 7.08 9.86
C GLU A 254 -24.61 8.02 8.88
N GLY A 255 -24.66 7.74 7.57
CA GLY A 255 -24.06 8.58 6.56
C GLY A 255 -22.56 8.38 6.34
N LEU A 256 -22.00 7.24 6.74
CA LEU A 256 -20.63 6.80 6.43
C LEU A 256 -20.62 5.76 5.30
N ASP A 257 -21.32 6.05 4.21
CA ASP A 257 -21.33 5.19 3.02
C ASP A 257 -19.99 5.20 2.26
N ALA A 258 -19.84 4.24 1.32
CA ALA A 258 -18.61 4.08 0.57
C ALA A 258 -18.23 5.30 -0.30
N ARG A 259 -19.21 6.06 -0.82
CA ARG A 259 -18.96 7.26 -1.62
C ARG A 259 -18.40 8.38 -0.75
N ARG A 260 -18.97 8.56 0.45
CA ARG A 260 -18.54 9.57 1.42
C ARG A 260 -17.16 9.25 1.98
N LEU A 261 -16.89 7.99 2.33
CA LEU A 261 -15.56 7.55 2.78
C LEU A 261 -14.49 7.71 1.69
N ALA A 262 -14.80 7.38 0.43
CA ALA A 262 -13.89 7.64 -0.68
C ALA A 262 -13.70 9.14 -0.94
N GLY A 263 -14.75 9.95 -0.74
CA GLY A 263 -14.67 11.42 -0.79
C GLY A 263 -13.76 11.98 0.29
N PHE A 264 -13.85 11.48 1.52
CA PHE A 264 -12.94 11.78 2.61
C PHE A 264 -11.50 11.43 2.24
N ALA A 265 -11.23 10.21 1.76
CA ALA A 265 -9.90 9.81 1.32
C ALA A 265 -9.30 10.75 0.27
N ARG A 266 -10.11 11.22 -0.71
CA ARG A 266 -9.67 12.21 -1.71
C ARG A 266 -9.33 13.56 -1.09
N ARG A 267 -10.09 14.03 -0.10
CA ARG A 267 -9.80 15.28 0.63
C ARG A 267 -8.49 15.15 1.42
N MET A 268 -8.31 14.03 2.11
CA MET A 268 -7.07 13.72 2.83
C MET A 268 -5.87 13.65 1.88
N ALA A 269 -6.02 13.04 0.70
CA ALA A 269 -4.96 13.00 -0.31
C ALA A 269 -4.53 14.39 -0.80
N ARG A 270 -5.50 15.31 -0.99
CA ARG A 270 -5.18 16.70 -1.39
C ARG A 270 -4.48 17.48 -0.28
N ALA A 271 -4.92 17.33 0.97
CA ALA A 271 -4.27 17.95 2.12
C ALA A 271 -2.85 17.40 2.32
N ASP A 272 -2.68 16.08 2.24
CA ASP A 272 -1.38 15.40 2.28
C ASP A 272 -0.44 15.95 1.21
N GLN A 273 -0.91 16.09 -0.03
CA GLN A 273 -0.10 16.66 -1.13
C GLN A 273 0.36 18.10 -0.87
N ALA A 274 -0.50 18.95 -0.30
CA ALA A 274 -0.12 20.32 0.05
C ALA A 274 0.95 20.36 1.15
N ILE A 275 0.81 19.52 2.17
CA ILE A 275 1.81 19.39 3.25
C ILE A 275 3.13 18.84 2.70
N GLU A 276 3.08 17.82 1.85
CA GLU A 276 4.29 17.25 1.22
C GLU A 276 5.04 18.27 0.37
N HIS A 277 4.33 19.21 -0.26
CA HIS A 277 4.96 20.32 -0.98
C HIS A 277 5.71 21.27 -0.02
N ALA A 278 5.06 21.69 1.07
CA ALA A 278 5.69 22.54 2.08
C ALA A 278 6.89 21.86 2.78
N VAL A 279 6.81 20.54 3.01
CA VAL A 279 7.94 19.75 3.53
C VAL A 279 9.10 19.70 2.55
N GLU A 280 8.84 19.62 1.24
CA GLU A 280 9.91 19.64 0.23
C GLU A 280 10.61 21.01 0.17
N GLU A 281 9.85 22.09 0.27
CA GLU A 281 10.40 23.45 0.35
C GLU A 281 11.27 23.62 1.61
N ALA A 282 10.78 23.18 2.76
CA ALA A 282 11.55 23.20 4.01
C ALA A 282 12.82 22.31 3.91
N ALA A 283 12.75 21.18 3.20
CA ALA A 283 13.88 20.28 3.01
C ALA A 283 15.00 20.88 2.13
N ALA A 284 14.69 21.85 1.27
CA ALA A 284 15.68 22.51 0.43
C ALA A 284 16.66 23.38 1.23
N GLY A 285 16.25 23.88 2.41
CA GLY A 285 17.08 24.65 3.33
C GLY A 285 18.01 23.82 4.23
N LEU A 286 18.00 22.48 4.08
CA LEU A 286 18.86 21.58 4.87
C LEU A 286 20.25 21.44 4.26
N SER A 287 21.27 21.46 5.11
CA SER A 287 22.65 21.18 4.66
C SER A 287 22.77 19.73 4.18
N ARG A 288 23.14 19.55 2.91
CA ARG A 288 23.38 18.25 2.28
C ARG A 288 24.88 18.05 2.10
N GLY A 289 25.49 17.26 2.97
CA GLY A 289 26.89 16.83 2.87
C GLY A 289 27.04 15.32 3.10
N ALA A 290 28.28 14.81 3.06
CA ALA A 290 28.60 13.40 3.37
C ALA A 290 28.55 13.06 4.87
N GLY A 291 28.25 14.06 5.72
CA GLY A 291 28.16 13.94 7.17
C GLY A 291 26.72 13.81 7.70
N PRO A 292 26.49 14.02 9.01
CA PRO A 292 25.15 14.02 9.60
C PRO A 292 24.24 15.02 8.89
N LEU A 293 22.95 14.70 8.78
CA LEU A 293 21.95 15.67 8.33
C LEU A 293 21.78 16.71 9.44
N VAL A 294 22.06 17.97 9.13
CA VAL A 294 21.97 19.08 10.09
C VAL A 294 20.76 19.94 9.74
N PHE A 295 19.88 20.13 10.70
CA PHE A 295 18.80 21.10 10.59
C PHE A 295 19.29 22.47 11.06
N SER A 296 19.00 23.50 10.27
CA SER A 296 19.27 24.88 10.65
C SER A 296 18.39 25.31 11.83
N ARG A 297 18.71 26.44 12.45
CA ARG A 297 17.88 27.02 13.53
C ARG A 297 16.43 27.27 13.13
N GLN A 298 16.16 27.46 11.84
CA GLN A 298 14.83 27.69 11.29
C GLN A 298 13.90 26.47 11.43
N TYR A 299 14.44 25.28 11.74
CA TYR A 299 13.61 24.11 12.02
C TYR A 299 12.65 24.34 13.20
N ALA A 300 13.07 25.11 14.22
CA ALA A 300 12.23 25.46 15.36
C ALA A 300 11.00 26.30 14.95
N ASP A 301 11.11 27.05 13.85
CA ASP A 301 10.08 27.96 13.37
C ASP A 301 9.10 27.27 12.40
N LEU A 302 9.37 26.02 12.01
CA LEU A 302 8.52 25.26 11.10
C LEU A 302 7.21 24.87 11.80
N PRO A 303 6.06 24.91 11.09
CA PRO A 303 4.83 24.30 11.59
C PRO A 303 5.03 22.83 11.98
N ALA A 304 4.42 22.43 13.09
CA ALA A 304 4.72 21.15 13.73
C ALA A 304 4.62 19.93 12.81
N GLU A 305 3.59 19.86 11.97
CA GLU A 305 3.42 18.77 11.00
C GLU A 305 4.54 18.74 9.94
N ILE A 306 5.02 19.91 9.50
CA ILE A 306 6.12 20.00 8.52
C ILE A 306 7.42 19.53 9.17
N ALA A 307 7.72 20.01 10.38
CA ALA A 307 8.89 19.63 11.16
C ALA A 307 8.92 18.11 11.43
N LEU A 308 7.81 17.57 11.95
CA LEU A 308 7.62 16.14 12.22
C LEU A 308 7.93 15.27 10.99
N ARG A 309 7.34 15.60 9.84
CA ARG A 309 7.56 14.84 8.58
C ARG A 309 8.98 14.98 8.07
N LEU A 310 9.57 16.16 8.20
CA LEU A 310 10.93 16.41 7.77
C LEU A 310 11.94 15.61 8.62
N LEU A 311 11.73 15.55 9.94
CA LEU A 311 12.48 14.66 10.85
C LEU A 311 12.29 13.19 10.46
N GLY A 312 11.05 12.77 10.18
CA GLY A 312 10.75 11.42 9.69
C GLY A 312 11.50 11.06 8.41
N ARG A 313 11.59 11.98 7.44
CA ARG A 313 12.37 11.82 6.20
C ARG A 313 13.86 11.70 6.47
N ALA A 314 14.41 12.53 7.35
CA ALA A 314 15.82 12.45 7.73
C ALA A 314 16.16 11.10 8.38
N ILE A 315 15.34 10.65 9.32
CA ILE A 315 15.49 9.34 9.99
C ILE A 315 15.40 8.21 8.96
N ALA A 316 14.43 8.23 8.05
CA ALA A 316 14.28 7.21 7.02
C ALA A 316 15.45 7.19 6.02
N GLN A 317 16.15 8.32 5.83
CA GLN A 317 17.31 8.41 4.95
C GLN A 317 18.58 7.78 5.56
N VAL A 318 18.80 7.94 6.88
CA VAL A 318 20.03 7.43 7.55
C VAL A 318 19.83 6.10 8.28
N GLY A 319 18.61 5.85 8.75
CA GLY A 319 18.21 4.67 9.50
C GLY A 319 18.24 3.40 8.66
N ASN A 320 18.28 2.26 9.34
CA ASN A 320 18.40 0.94 8.70
C ASN A 320 17.45 -0.12 9.29
N GLU A 321 16.61 0.24 10.27
CA GLU A 321 15.74 -0.71 10.96
C GLU A 321 14.30 -0.74 10.39
N GLY A 322 14.09 -0.16 9.20
CA GLY A 322 12.81 -0.17 8.51
C GLY A 322 11.96 1.10 8.74
N PRO A 323 10.64 1.04 8.43
CA PRO A 323 9.78 2.22 8.46
C PRO A 323 9.52 2.70 9.89
N VAL A 324 9.37 4.02 10.04
CA VAL A 324 9.10 4.67 11.33
C VAL A 324 7.61 4.59 11.66
N GLU A 325 7.29 4.12 12.86
CA GLU A 325 5.92 4.14 13.41
C GLU A 325 5.53 5.56 13.84
N LEU A 326 4.35 6.04 13.43
CA LEU A 326 3.92 7.42 13.64
C LEU A 326 3.99 7.84 15.11
N ALA A 327 3.39 7.05 16.00
CA ALA A 327 3.35 7.35 17.44
C ALA A 327 4.76 7.50 18.06
N LYS A 328 5.74 6.73 17.56
CA LYS A 328 7.13 6.85 18.03
C LYS A 328 7.82 8.09 17.49
N LEU A 329 7.48 8.49 16.26
CA LEU A 329 7.98 9.73 15.69
C LEU A 329 7.39 10.95 16.40
N GLU A 330 6.09 10.94 16.68
CA GLU A 330 5.41 11.98 17.47
C GLU A 330 6.05 12.10 18.86
N ALA A 331 6.21 10.98 19.58
CA ALA A 331 6.86 11.00 20.88
C ALA A 331 8.34 11.45 20.86
N LEU A 332 9.05 11.20 19.75
CA LEU A 332 10.41 11.70 19.54
C LEU A 332 10.40 13.20 19.29
N TYR A 333 9.50 13.67 18.43
CA TYR A 333 9.33 15.07 18.07
C TYR A 333 8.94 15.92 19.28
N ASP A 334 7.95 15.50 20.06
CA ASP A 334 7.49 16.22 21.25
C ASP A 334 8.63 16.39 22.27
N ALA A 335 9.42 15.33 22.47
CA ALA A 335 10.56 15.37 23.38
C ALA A 335 11.71 16.25 22.85
N LEU A 336 11.92 16.29 21.53
CA LEU A 336 12.89 17.19 20.90
C LEU A 336 12.45 18.65 21.01
N ALA A 337 11.18 18.94 20.70
CA ALA A 337 10.61 20.27 20.81
C ALA A 337 10.67 20.79 22.26
N ALA A 338 10.37 19.93 23.25
CA ALA A 338 10.50 20.27 24.66
C ALA A 338 11.96 20.58 25.07
N ALA A 339 12.95 19.88 24.52
CA ALA A 339 14.36 20.16 24.76
C ALA A 339 14.79 21.49 24.12
N MET A 340 14.33 21.77 22.90
CA MET A 340 14.62 23.03 22.20
C MET A 340 13.99 24.25 22.86
N ALA A 341 12.83 24.09 23.52
CA ALA A 341 12.16 25.16 24.24
C ALA A 341 12.84 25.54 25.58
N GLN A 342 13.77 24.70 26.08
CA GLN A 342 14.52 25.03 27.29
C GLN A 342 15.48 26.18 27.02
N LYS A 343 15.29 27.32 27.69
CA LYS A 343 16.17 28.50 27.61
C LYS A 343 17.50 28.31 28.37
N SER A 344 18.08 27.11 28.36
CA SER A 344 19.37 26.80 28.98
C SER A 344 20.42 26.55 27.91
N PRO A 345 21.63 27.15 27.99
CA PRO A 345 22.72 26.86 27.07
C PRO A 345 23.19 25.39 27.12
N ASP A 346 22.85 24.65 28.18
CA ASP A 346 23.15 23.22 28.33
C ASP A 346 22.03 22.28 27.87
N ALA A 347 20.96 22.82 27.26
CA ALA A 347 19.87 21.99 26.74
C ALA A 347 20.41 20.99 25.71
N ARG A 348 20.38 19.71 26.06
CA ARG A 348 20.85 18.62 25.23
C ARG A 348 19.76 17.59 25.04
N PHE A 349 19.69 17.05 23.82
CA PHE A 349 18.80 15.95 23.47
C PHE A 349 19.58 14.84 22.79
N ARG A 350 19.22 13.60 23.08
CA ARG A 350 19.79 12.42 22.41
C ARG A 350 18.82 11.25 22.46
N ARG A 351 18.29 10.81 21.32
CA ARG A 351 17.45 9.60 21.21
C ARG A 351 17.65 8.89 19.88
N THR A 352 17.43 7.58 19.87
CA THR A 352 17.49 6.76 18.65
C THR A 352 16.10 6.34 18.20
N LEU A 353 15.85 6.34 16.90
CA LEU A 353 14.64 5.80 16.29
C LEU A 353 14.96 5.18 14.94
N ALA A 354 14.50 3.95 14.71
CA ALA A 354 14.67 3.19 13.46
C ALA A 354 16.13 3.11 12.94
N GLY A 355 17.10 2.96 13.84
CA GLY A 355 18.53 2.94 13.50
C GLY A 355 19.15 4.30 13.18
N ALA A 356 18.42 5.40 13.36
CA ALA A 356 18.95 6.76 13.34
C ALA A 356 19.14 7.28 14.77
N LEU A 357 20.20 8.05 15.00
CA LEU A 357 20.44 8.83 16.20
C LEU A 357 20.08 10.30 15.92
N VAL A 358 19.18 10.85 16.72
CA VAL A 358 18.80 12.27 16.70
C VAL A 358 19.40 12.95 17.92
N THR A 359 20.14 14.02 17.70
CA THR A 359 20.72 14.81 18.80
C THR A 359 20.39 16.30 18.64
N PHE A 360 20.35 17.02 19.76
CA PHE A 360 20.28 18.48 19.79
C PHE A 360 21.30 19.01 20.79
N ALA A 361 22.15 19.93 20.34
CA ALA A 361 23.08 20.71 21.14
C ALA A 361 23.36 22.03 20.40
N GLY A 362 22.42 22.96 20.46
CA GLY A 362 22.42 24.20 19.65
C GLY A 362 21.95 24.01 18.20
N GLU A 363 22.26 22.87 17.59
CA GLU A 363 21.73 22.43 16.30
C GLU A 363 21.20 20.99 16.40
N ILE A 364 20.26 20.62 15.52
CA ILE A 364 19.71 19.27 15.47
C ILE A 364 20.49 18.48 14.42
N THR A 365 20.99 17.30 14.80
CA THR A 365 21.67 16.39 13.89
C THR A 365 20.98 15.04 13.84
N VAL A 366 20.97 14.44 12.64
CA VAL A 366 20.45 13.09 12.41
C VAL A 366 21.49 12.27 11.68
N GLU A 367 21.94 11.20 12.33
CA GLU A 367 22.98 10.32 11.82
C GLU A 367 22.64 8.85 12.05
N ARG A 368 23.44 7.95 11.49
CA ARG A 368 23.26 6.52 11.73
C ARG A 368 23.60 6.20 13.19
N ALA A 369 22.72 5.48 13.87
CA ALA A 369 22.98 5.04 15.23
C ALA A 369 24.21 4.11 15.28
N PRO A 370 25.10 4.26 16.26
CA PRO A 370 26.23 3.36 16.42
C PRO A 370 25.75 1.93 16.66
N ALA A 371 26.53 0.94 16.21
CA ALA A 371 26.20 -0.47 16.38
C ALA A 371 25.92 -0.77 17.85
N ARG A 372 24.75 -1.35 18.14
CA ARG A 372 24.34 -1.71 19.49
C ARG A 372 25.41 -2.65 20.06
N ARG A 373 26.10 -2.27 21.14
CA ARG A 373 27.01 -3.19 21.86
C ARG A 373 26.19 -4.42 22.23
N SER A 374 26.47 -5.57 21.60
CA SER A 374 25.92 -6.84 22.04
C SER A 374 26.28 -7.01 23.50
N ALA A 375 25.27 -7.24 24.34
CA ALA A 375 25.52 -7.67 25.71
C ALA A 375 26.44 -8.90 25.64
N ALA A 376 27.59 -8.83 26.31
CA ALA A 376 28.51 -9.94 26.40
C ALA A 376 27.75 -11.20 26.87
N PRO A 377 28.03 -12.38 26.32
CA PRO A 377 27.36 -13.60 26.75
C PRO A 377 27.58 -13.75 28.25
N THR A 378 26.49 -13.77 29.01
CA THR A 378 26.51 -14.04 30.45
C THR A 378 27.13 -15.43 30.63
N GLY A 379 28.27 -15.48 31.32
CA GLY A 379 28.99 -16.71 31.61
C GLY A 379 28.13 -17.74 32.33
N PRO A 380 28.53 -19.02 32.31
CA PRO A 380 27.68 -20.13 32.74
C PRO A 380 27.24 -19.98 34.20
N LYS A 381 25.93 -20.04 34.43
CA LYS A 381 25.33 -20.08 35.79
C LYS A 381 25.91 -21.28 36.56
N ARG A 382 26.65 -21.02 37.65
CA ARG A 382 27.05 -22.05 38.63
C ARG A 382 25.78 -22.75 39.14
N ARG A 383 25.68 -24.06 38.90
CA ARG A 383 24.70 -24.95 39.51
C ARG A 383 24.89 -24.90 41.04
N LYS A 384 23.86 -24.46 41.78
CA LYS A 384 23.79 -24.66 43.24
C LYS A 384 23.50 -26.14 43.49
N GLY A 385 24.32 -26.75 44.34
CA GLY A 385 24.27 -28.17 44.70
C GLY A 385 22.97 -28.56 45.40
N ALA A 386 22.56 -29.80 45.14
CA ALA A 386 21.49 -30.48 45.86
C ALA A 386 21.96 -30.81 47.28
N PHE A 387 21.22 -30.34 48.27
CA PHE A 387 21.29 -30.85 49.64
C PHE A 387 20.28 -31.99 49.78
N THR A 388 20.78 -33.19 49.98
CA THR A 388 20.07 -34.37 50.46
C THR A 388 19.58 -34.15 51.89
N LYS A 389 18.30 -34.43 52.17
CA LYS A 389 17.81 -34.68 53.53
C LYS A 389 17.36 -36.14 53.62
N ALA A 390 18.03 -36.87 54.51
CA ALA A 390 17.61 -38.16 55.01
C ALA A 390 16.82 -37.95 56.30
N ARG A 391 15.56 -38.38 56.32
CA ARG A 391 14.96 -39.33 57.27
C ARG A 391 13.46 -39.42 57.01
#